data_AF-A0A497CY53-F1
#
_entry.id   AF-A0A497CY53-F1
#
_cell.length_a   1.000
_cell.length_b   1.000
_cell.length_c   1.000
_cell.angle_alpha   90.00
_cell.angle_beta   90.00
_cell.angle_gamma   90.00
#
_symmetry.space_group_name_H-M   'P 1'
#
loop_
_entity.id
_entity.type
_entity.pdbx_description
1 polymer ?
#
loop_
_entity_poly.entity_id
_entity_poly.type
_entity_poly.pdbx_seq_one_letter_code
_entity_poly.pdbx_strand_id
1 'polypeptide(L)'
;KIFCVWTGKSISNYDIDHIIPFSVWKNNDLWNLLPSDSRINNQKRNKIPSPEIIERQKDLILNYWEIIYETQTNRFQKEIQVALLGHYSFESWKKIGILQLKNSCSYLIENRGFEEWKI
;
A
#
# COMPACT_ATOMS: atom_id res chain seq x y z
N LYS A 1 -9.90 -4.26 -15.98
CA LYS A 1 -10.87 -3.58 -15.08
C LYS A 1 -10.12 -3.11 -13.85
N ILE A 2 -10.44 -1.93 -13.34
CA ILE A 2 -9.79 -1.36 -12.14
C ILE A 2 -10.72 -1.58 -10.94
N PHE A 3 -10.12 -1.87 -9.79
CA PHE A 3 -10.78 -2.09 -8.52
C PHE A 3 -10.20 -1.16 -7.45
N CYS A 4 -11.06 -0.56 -6.63
CA CYS A 4 -10.60 0.23 -5.49
C CYS A 4 -9.83 -0.67 -4.52
N VAL A 5 -8.57 -0.32 -4.23
CA VAL A 5 -7.68 -1.13 -3.39
C VAL A 5 -8.28 -1.42 -2.01
N TRP A 6 -9.08 -0.52 -1.44
CA TRP A 6 -9.63 -0.67 -0.09
C TRP A 6 -10.95 -1.44 -0.02
N THR A 7 -11.76 -1.39 -1.08
CA THR A 7 -13.11 -2.00 -1.07
C THR A 7 -13.23 -3.23 -1.95
N GLY A 8 -12.28 -3.47 -2.87
CA GLY A 8 -12.37 -4.53 -3.87
C GLY A 8 -13.47 -4.34 -4.92
N LYS A 9 -14.21 -3.22 -4.89
CA LYS A 9 -15.27 -2.93 -5.86
C LYS A 9 -14.68 -2.40 -7.16
N SER A 10 -15.26 -2.80 -8.29
CA SER A 10 -14.84 -2.26 -9.59
C SER A 10 -15.21 -0.79 -9.70
N ILE A 11 -14.29 0.01 -10.26
CA ILE A 11 -14.43 1.45 -10.43
C ILE A 11 -14.09 1.83 -11.87
N SER A 12 -14.81 2.82 -12.41
CA SER A 12 -14.58 3.39 -13.74
C SER A 12 -13.70 4.64 -13.71
N ASN A 13 -13.85 5.46 -12.65
CA ASN A 13 -13.00 6.60 -12.34
C ASN A 13 -12.26 6.30 -11.04
N TYR A 14 -10.98 6.68 -10.96
CA TYR A 14 -10.14 6.39 -9.81
C TYR A 14 -9.18 7.55 -9.53
N ASP A 15 -8.82 7.68 -8.26
CA ASP A 15 -7.66 8.44 -7.84
C ASP A 15 -6.50 7.47 -7.55
N ILE A 16 -5.27 7.99 -7.54
CA ILE A 16 -4.13 7.28 -6.96
C ILE A 16 -4.03 7.69 -5.50
N ASP A 17 -4.17 6.72 -4.61
CA ASP A 17 -4.05 6.89 -3.16
C ASP A 17 -2.69 6.39 -2.67
N HIS A 18 -2.17 7.06 -1.66
CA HIS A 18 -1.00 6.61 -0.92
C HIS A 18 -1.43 5.58 0.11
N ILE A 19 -0.85 4.37 0.10
CA ILE A 19 -1.12 3.36 1.15
C ILE A 19 -0.82 3.99 2.52
N ILE A 20 0.41 4.46 2.71
CA ILE A 20 0.82 5.30 3.82
C ILE A 20 0.85 6.76 3.34
N PRO A 21 0.05 7.66 3.92
CA PRO A 21 -0.09 9.04 3.44
C PRO A 21 1.25 9.75 3.25
N PHE A 22 1.37 10.54 2.16
CA PHE A 22 2.57 11.34 1.90
C PHE A 22 2.96 12.25 3.07
N SER A 23 1.97 12.79 3.80
CA SER A 23 2.20 13.59 4.99
C SER A 23 3.00 12.86 6.08
N VAL A 24 2.98 11.52 6.09
CA VAL A 24 3.62 10.65 7.07
C VAL A 24 4.91 10.03 6.51
N TRP A 25 4.86 9.44 5.31
CA TRP A 25 5.96 8.63 4.78
C TRP A 25 6.87 9.37 3.78
N LYS A 26 6.42 10.52 3.25
CA LYS A 26 7.21 11.44 2.41
C LYS A 26 7.83 10.83 1.14
N ASN A 27 7.23 9.78 0.57
CA ASN A 27 7.66 9.22 -0.72
C ASN A 27 6.53 9.18 -1.75
N ASN A 28 6.92 9.07 -3.02
CA ASN A 28 6.04 8.79 -4.15
C ASN A 28 6.49 7.50 -4.85
N ASP A 29 6.89 6.54 -4.03
CA ASP A 29 7.35 5.23 -4.49
C ASP A 29 6.15 4.43 -5.01
N LEU A 30 6.39 3.64 -6.04
CA LEU A 30 5.39 2.89 -6.76
C LEU A 30 4.66 1.86 -5.91
N TRP A 31 5.33 1.25 -4.93
CA TRP A 31 4.67 0.34 -3.98
C TRP A 31 3.62 1.07 -3.14
N ASN A 32 3.78 2.38 -2.92
CA ASN A 32 2.93 3.17 -2.06
C ASN A 32 1.75 3.81 -2.82
N LEU A 33 1.59 3.61 -4.13
CA LEU A 33 0.62 4.32 -4.97
C LEU A 33 -0.36 3.36 -5.64
N LEU A 34 -1.61 3.29 -5.16
CA LEU A 34 -2.61 2.31 -5.62
C LEU A 34 -3.95 2.97 -5.98
N PRO A 35 -4.71 2.41 -6.94
CA PRO A 35 -5.98 2.98 -7.37
C PRO A 35 -7.06 2.86 -6.29
N SER A 36 -7.82 3.93 -6.09
CA SER A 36 -8.90 4.01 -5.09
C SER A 36 -10.12 4.76 -5.64
N ASP A 37 -11.31 4.44 -5.12
CA ASP A 37 -12.51 5.27 -5.35
C ASP A 37 -12.27 6.62 -4.65
N SER A 38 -12.51 7.72 -5.35
CA SER A 38 -12.23 9.07 -4.83
C SER A 38 -12.94 9.36 -3.50
N ARG A 39 -14.14 8.80 -3.25
CA ARG A 39 -14.85 8.98 -1.97
C ARG A 39 -14.16 8.22 -0.85
N ILE A 40 -13.69 7.01 -1.12
CA ILE A 40 -12.95 6.19 -0.14
C ILE A 40 -11.60 6.81 0.18
N ASN A 41 -10.89 7.29 -0.84
CA ASN A 41 -9.64 8.06 -0.67
C ASN A 41 -9.87 9.27 0.26
N ASN A 42 -10.91 10.07 -0.01
CA ASN A 42 -11.28 11.24 0.80
C ASN A 42 -11.81 10.90 2.22
N GLN A 43 -12.23 9.66 2.46
CA GLN A 43 -12.59 9.18 3.80
C GLN A 43 -11.34 8.73 4.58
N LYS A 44 -10.41 8.03 3.93
CA LYS A 44 -9.13 7.63 4.50
C LYS A 44 -8.26 8.85 4.87
N ARG A 45 -8.17 9.86 3.99
CA ARG A 45 -7.37 11.09 4.18
C ARG A 45 -5.93 10.76 4.61
N ASN A 46 -5.49 11.31 5.75
CA ASN A 46 -4.18 11.15 6.35
C ASN A 46 -4.12 10.03 7.40
N LYS A 47 -5.15 9.18 7.50
CA LYS A 47 -5.17 8.03 8.42
C LYS A 47 -4.35 6.87 7.86
N ILE A 48 -3.84 6.02 8.75
CA ILE A 48 -3.02 4.86 8.43
C ILE A 48 -3.92 3.63 8.26
N PRO A 49 -3.84 2.88 7.15
CA PRO A 49 -4.63 1.66 6.99
C PRO A 49 -4.27 0.65 8.08
N SER A 50 -5.29 0.06 8.71
CA SER A 50 -5.07 -1.00 9.69
C SER A 50 -4.35 -2.21 9.10
N PRO A 51 -3.58 -2.97 9.91
CA PRO A 51 -3.03 -4.25 9.48
C PRO A 51 -4.11 -5.24 9.00
N GLU A 52 -5.32 -5.15 9.55
CA GLU A 52 -6.48 -5.97 9.18
C GLU A 52 -6.97 -5.65 7.76
N ILE A 53 -7.09 -4.36 7.39
CA ILE A 53 -7.51 -4.00 6.03
C ILE A 53 -6.46 -4.39 5.00
N ILE A 54 -5.17 -4.27 5.33
CA ILE A 54 -4.07 -4.71 4.46
C ILE A 54 -4.14 -6.23 4.24
N GLU A 55 -4.39 -7.01 5.30
CA GLU A 55 -4.55 -8.47 5.17
C GLU A 55 -5.76 -8.82 4.29
N ARG A 56 -6.90 -8.18 4.52
CA ARG A 56 -8.13 -8.41 3.74
C ARG A 56 -7.95 -8.09 2.26
N GLN A 57 -7.19 -7.04 1.95
CA GLN A 57 -6.96 -6.57 0.58
C GLN A 57 -5.64 -7.06 -0.03
N LYS A 58 -4.92 -7.96 0.65
CA LYS A 58 -3.55 -8.37 0.26
C LYS A 58 -3.45 -8.85 -1.18
N ASP A 59 -4.41 -9.64 -1.64
CA ASP A 59 -4.36 -10.23 -2.99
C ASP A 59 -4.51 -9.16 -4.05
N LEU A 60 -5.33 -8.14 -3.78
CA LEU A 60 -5.51 -7.00 -4.67
C LEU A 60 -4.29 -6.05 -4.66
N ILE A 61 -3.71 -5.81 -3.49
CA ILE A 61 -2.45 -5.05 -3.35
C ILE A 61 -1.33 -5.76 -4.14
N LEU A 62 -1.17 -7.06 -3.94
CA LEU A 62 -0.16 -7.87 -4.62
C LEU A 62 -0.37 -7.89 -6.14
N ASN A 63 -1.61 -7.99 -6.61
CA ASN A 63 -1.92 -7.91 -8.03
C ASN A 63 -1.45 -6.59 -8.65
N TYR A 64 -1.76 -5.46 -8.00
CA TYR A 64 -1.29 -4.16 -8.50
C TYR A 64 0.22 -4.02 -8.43
N TRP A 65 0.85 -4.45 -7.33
CA TRP A 65 2.30 -4.46 -7.23
C TRP A 65 2.95 -5.30 -8.33
N GLU A 66 2.36 -6.43 -8.71
CA GLU A 66 2.85 -7.28 -9.80
C GLU A 66 2.75 -6.58 -11.15
N ILE A 67 1.61 -5.94 -11.47
CA ILE A 67 1.46 -5.14 -12.69
C ILE A 67 2.52 -4.00 -12.72
N ILE A 68 2.74 -3.33 -11.59
CA ILE A 68 3.74 -2.26 -11.53
C ILE A 68 5.16 -2.81 -11.67
N TYR A 69 5.45 -3.97 -11.07
CA TYR A 69 6.74 -4.65 -11.22
C TYR A 69 7.00 -5.08 -12.66
N GLU A 70 6.00 -5.61 -13.37
CA GLU A 70 6.12 -6.00 -14.78
C GLU A 70 6.36 -4.80 -15.70
N THR A 71 5.85 -3.62 -15.35
CA THR A 71 5.96 -2.41 -16.19
C THR A 71 7.11 -1.49 -15.81
N GLN A 72 7.56 -1.51 -14.55
CA GLN A 72 8.58 -0.61 -13.99
C GLN A 72 9.56 -1.39 -13.07
N THR A 73 9.98 -2.57 -13.51
CA THR A 73 10.77 -3.57 -12.74
C THR A 73 11.89 -2.97 -11.90
N ASN A 74 12.84 -2.27 -12.53
CA ASN A 74 14.02 -1.75 -11.83
C ASN A 74 13.67 -0.69 -10.77
N ARG A 75 12.66 0.13 -11.03
CA ARG A 75 12.23 1.19 -10.12
C ARG A 75 11.49 0.59 -8.93
N PHE A 76 10.47 -0.22 -9.21
CA PHE A 76 9.68 -0.90 -8.18
C PHE A 76 10.57 -1.74 -7.25
N GLN A 77 11.47 -2.54 -7.82
CA GLN A 77 12.37 -3.39 -7.04
C GLN A 77 13.27 -2.58 -6.12
N LYS A 78 13.87 -1.48 -6.59
CA LYS A 78 14.72 -0.61 -5.74
C LYS A 78 13.92 0.02 -4.61
N GLU A 79 12.76 0.57 -4.93
CA GLU A 79 11.90 1.27 -3.96
C GLU A 79 11.38 0.32 -2.88
N ILE A 80 10.82 -0.83 -3.26
CA ILE A 80 10.31 -1.80 -2.29
C ILE A 80 11.43 -2.46 -1.49
N GLN A 81 12.62 -2.64 -2.08
CA GLN A 81 13.78 -3.16 -1.36
C GLN A 81 14.17 -2.25 -0.21
N VAL A 82 14.25 -0.93 -0.46
CA VAL A 82 14.62 0.05 0.56
C VAL A 82 13.52 0.21 1.61
N ALA A 83 12.26 0.31 1.18
CA ALA A 83 11.16 0.67 2.08
C ALA A 83 10.64 -0.49 2.92
N LEU A 84 10.52 -1.69 2.33
CA LEU A 84 9.82 -2.82 2.95
C LEU A 84 10.70 -4.05 3.14
N LEU A 85 11.59 -4.38 2.20
CA LEU A 85 12.35 -5.64 2.29
C LEU A 85 13.65 -5.53 3.10
N GLY A 86 14.29 -4.37 3.16
CA GLY A 86 15.59 -4.20 3.80
C GLY A 86 16.64 -5.17 3.25
N HIS A 87 17.04 -6.15 4.05
CA HIS A 87 18.03 -7.17 3.68
C HIS A 87 17.43 -8.49 3.15
N TYR A 88 16.11 -8.63 3.14
CA TYR A 88 15.46 -9.84 2.62
C TYR A 88 15.64 -9.96 1.10
N SER A 89 15.78 -11.20 0.62
CA SER A 89 15.84 -11.50 -0.81
C SER A 89 14.55 -11.10 -1.52
N PHE A 90 14.70 -10.53 -2.73
CA PHE A 90 13.58 -10.18 -3.57
C PHE A 90 12.74 -11.40 -3.97
N GLU A 91 13.26 -12.63 -3.97
CA GLU A 91 12.44 -13.84 -4.27
C GLU A 91 11.21 -13.98 -3.35
N SER A 92 11.30 -13.45 -2.13
CA SER A 92 10.23 -13.48 -1.13
C SER A 92 9.42 -12.17 -1.05
N TRP A 93 9.59 -11.26 -2.02
CA TRP A 93 9.12 -9.87 -1.95
C TRP A 93 7.63 -9.73 -1.68
N LYS A 94 6.79 -10.60 -2.26
CA LYS A 94 5.33 -10.55 -2.07
C LYS A 94 4.96 -10.77 -0.60
N LYS A 95 5.47 -11.85 -0.01
CA LYS A 95 5.19 -12.23 1.39
C LYS A 95 5.79 -11.23 2.37
N ILE A 96 7.08 -10.91 2.19
CA ILE A 96 7.80 -10.01 3.09
C ILE A 96 7.29 -8.57 2.96
N GLY A 97 6.99 -8.11 1.73
CA GLY A 97 6.46 -6.78 1.47
C GLY A 97 5.13 -6.53 2.18
N ILE A 98 4.17 -7.44 2.08
CA ILE A 98 2.89 -7.33 2.81
C ILE A 98 3.11 -7.37 4.33
N LEU A 99 3.96 -8.27 4.82
CA LEU A 99 4.26 -8.37 6.25
C LEU A 99 4.86 -7.06 6.79
N GLN A 100 5.85 -6.50 6.10
CA GLN A 100 6.56 -5.30 6.53
C GLN A 100 5.70 -4.04 6.35
N LEU A 101 4.82 -4.01 5.35
CA LEU A 101 3.80 -2.97 5.23
C LEU A 101 2.86 -2.97 6.45
N LYS A 102 2.36 -4.15 6.86
CA LYS A 102 1.53 -4.29 8.06
C LYS A 102 2.28 -3.84 9.31
N ASN A 103 3.54 -4.29 9.49
CA ASN A 103 4.38 -3.89 10.63
C ASN A 103 4.60 -2.38 10.67
N SER A 104 4.87 -1.75 9.52
CA SER A 104 5.04 -0.30 9.41
C SER A 104 3.77 0.44 9.81
N CYS A 105 2.61 -0.02 9.35
CA CYS A 105 1.32 0.56 9.71
C CYS A 105 1.00 0.37 11.20
N SER A 106 1.21 -0.83 11.76
CA SER A 106 1.11 -1.07 13.21
C SER A 106 1.98 -0.12 14.02
N TYR A 107 3.25 0.02 13.66
CA TYR A 107 4.17 0.92 14.36
C TYR A 107 3.70 2.40 14.29
N LEU A 108 3.22 2.84 13.13
CA LEU A 108 2.70 4.20 12.97
C LEU A 108 1.46 4.45 13.85
N ILE A 109 0.59 3.46 13.98
CA ILE A 109 -0.62 3.56 14.82
C ILE A 109 -0.24 3.49 16.30
N GLU A 110 0.42 2.42 16.71
CA GLU A 110 0.64 2.05 18.11
C GLU A 110 1.76 2.86 18.79
N ASN A 111 2.84 3.17 18.07
CA ASN A 111 4.01 3.83 18.63
C ASN A 111 4.10 5.32 18.26
N ARG A 112 3.55 5.72 17.10
CA ARG A 112 3.59 7.11 16.62
C ARG A 112 2.27 7.85 16.81
N GLY A 113 1.21 7.16 17.21
CA GLY A 113 -0.08 7.76 17.58
C GLY A 113 -0.88 8.29 16.39
N PHE A 114 -0.62 7.82 15.16
CA PHE A 114 -1.43 8.20 14.01
C PHE A 114 -2.81 7.52 14.07
N GLU A 115 -3.83 8.23 13.59
CA GLU A 115 -5.19 7.69 13.55
C GLU A 115 -5.29 6.49 12.59
N GLU A 116 -5.91 5.42 13.06
CA GLU A 116 -6.14 4.19 12.31
C GLU A 116 -7.35 4.33 11.36
N TRP A 117 -7.23 3.78 10.16
CA TRP A 117 -8.31 3.65 9.18
C TRP A 117 -8.82 2.22 9.10
N LYS A 118 -10.15 2.08 9.21
CA LYS A 118 -10.91 0.82 9.06
C LYS A 118 -12.10 1.07 8.13
N ILE A 119 -12.52 0.03 7.43
CA ILE A 119 -13.69 0.04 6.53
C ILE A 119 -14.41 -1.31 6.52
#